data_AF-A0A832U156-F1
#
_entry.id   AF-A0A832U156-F1
#
_cell.length_a   1.000
_cell.length_b   1.000
_cell.length_c   1.000
_cell.angle_alpha   90.00
_cell.angle_beta   90.00
_cell.angle_gamma   90.00
#
_symmetry.space_group_name_H-M   'P 1'
#
loop_
_entity.id
_entity.type
_entity.pdbx_description
1 polymer ?
#
loop_
_entity_poly.entity_id
_entity_poly.type
_entity_poly.pdbx_seq_one_letter_code
_entity_poly.pdbx_strand_id
1 'polypeptide(L)'
;MPLNQAKKVILDVLFDNAATRLVGKYGEAIIADLIVVAEKKGNLAKTIGIAKDGNNVRWLEEGTSSWGWTHIKNEHWTDLMNVFGPKTEQQVQEMILETIRSGEITKAIPGDQYKYTKEFLDENGVLQKLHVVVSDRYMGIGRGNTVTAYPEKIL
;
A
#
# COMPACT_ATOMS: atom_id res chain seq x y z
N MET A 1 0.99 27.61 -0.29
CA MET A 1 0.46 27.09 -1.58
C MET A 1 1.50 27.04 -2.71
N PRO A 2 2.30 28.08 -3.01
CA PRO A 2 3.21 28.06 -4.18
C PRO A 2 4.26 26.94 -4.16
N LEU A 3 4.81 26.64 -2.97
CA LEU A 3 5.85 25.61 -2.81
C LEU A 3 5.32 24.19 -3.05
N ASN A 4 4.08 23.88 -2.64
CA ASN A 4 3.49 22.56 -2.86
C ASN A 4 3.21 22.33 -4.35
N GLN A 5 2.76 23.37 -5.05
CA GLN A 5 2.57 23.32 -6.50
C GLN A 5 3.91 23.08 -7.24
N ALA A 6 4.99 23.77 -6.85
CA ALA A 6 6.30 23.55 -7.45
C ALA A 6 6.82 22.11 -7.20
N LYS A 7 6.68 21.60 -5.98
CA LYS A 7 7.04 20.21 -5.63
C LYS A 7 6.26 19.20 -6.47
N LYS A 8 4.96 19.39 -6.61
CA LYS A 8 4.09 18.56 -7.44
C LYS A 8 4.56 18.52 -8.90
N VAL A 9 4.83 19.69 -9.50
CA VAL A 9 5.34 19.79 -10.88
C VAL A 9 6.66 19.05 -11.05
N ILE A 10 7.60 19.18 -10.12
CA ILE A 10 8.88 18.46 -10.18
C ILE A 10 8.65 16.94 -10.13
N LEU A 11 7.81 16.46 -9.22
CA LEU A 11 7.48 15.03 -9.15
C LEU A 11 6.81 14.54 -10.44
N ASP A 12 5.92 15.34 -11.04
CA ASP A 12 5.25 14.98 -12.29
C ASP A 12 6.23 14.88 -13.47
N VAL A 13 7.25 15.75 -13.54
CA VAL A 13 8.32 15.67 -14.54
C VAL A 13 9.19 14.43 -14.34
N LEU A 14 9.47 14.04 -13.09
CA LEU A 14 10.32 12.90 -12.77
C LEU A 14 9.59 11.55 -12.89
N PHE A 15 8.27 11.53 -12.75
CA PHE A 15 7.47 10.30 -12.62
C PHE A 15 6.19 10.31 -13.47
N ASP A 16 6.25 10.82 -14.70
CA ASP A 16 5.17 10.73 -15.70
C ASP A 16 3.78 11.12 -15.16
N ASN A 17 3.65 12.32 -14.60
CA ASN A 17 2.40 12.85 -14.05
C ASN A 17 1.79 12.06 -12.87
N ALA A 18 2.59 11.21 -12.21
CA ALA A 18 2.12 10.41 -11.08
C ALA A 18 1.64 11.25 -9.89
N ALA A 19 2.28 12.38 -9.59
CA ALA A 19 1.86 13.23 -8.49
C ALA A 19 0.50 13.87 -8.77
N THR A 20 0.23 14.32 -10.00
CA THR A 20 -1.11 14.77 -10.41
C THR A 20 -2.16 13.69 -10.24
N ARG A 21 -1.90 12.45 -10.72
CA ARG A 21 -2.83 11.33 -10.56
C ARG A 21 -3.11 11.03 -9.07
N LEU A 22 -2.06 10.93 -8.25
CA LEU A 22 -2.20 10.58 -6.84
C LEU A 22 -2.85 11.70 -6.02
N VAL A 23 -2.50 12.97 -6.30
CA VAL A 23 -3.16 14.13 -5.69
C VAL A 23 -4.63 14.21 -6.10
N GLY A 24 -4.98 13.86 -7.34
CA GLY A 24 -6.38 13.76 -7.76
C GLY A 24 -7.19 12.74 -6.95
N LYS A 25 -6.54 11.66 -6.48
CA LYS A 25 -7.17 10.60 -5.68
C LYS A 25 -7.25 10.94 -4.18
N TYR A 26 -6.20 11.56 -3.62
CA TYR A 26 -6.05 11.73 -2.16
C TYR A 26 -6.08 13.20 -1.69
N GLY A 27 -6.16 14.16 -2.60
CA GLY A 27 -6.06 15.59 -2.32
C GLY A 27 -4.62 16.09 -2.19
N GLU A 28 -4.44 17.41 -2.06
CA GLU A 28 -3.10 18.04 -2.04
C GLU A 28 -2.29 17.72 -0.78
N ALA A 29 -2.94 17.26 0.30
CA ALA A 29 -2.28 16.97 1.58
C ALA A 29 -1.18 15.91 1.46
N ILE A 30 -1.25 15.00 0.48
CA ILE A 30 -0.29 13.91 0.31
C ILE A 30 1.00 14.31 -0.41
N ILE A 31 1.15 15.56 -0.88
CA ILE A 31 2.36 15.98 -1.64
C ILE A 31 3.64 15.74 -0.82
N ALA A 32 3.61 15.99 0.49
CA ALA A 32 4.76 15.70 1.35
C ALA A 32 5.05 14.19 1.44
N ASP A 33 4.01 13.36 1.47
CA ASP A 33 4.16 11.91 1.54
C ASP A 33 4.70 11.33 0.22
N LEU A 34 4.33 11.91 -0.92
CA LEU A 34 4.88 11.54 -2.23
C LEU A 34 6.39 11.75 -2.31
N ILE A 35 6.90 12.84 -1.71
CA ILE A 35 8.34 13.10 -1.62
C ILE A 35 9.01 12.00 -0.80
N VAL A 36 8.42 11.63 0.35
CA VAL A 36 8.93 10.53 1.19
C VAL A 36 8.98 9.21 0.42
N VAL A 37 7.98 8.90 -0.41
CA VAL A 37 8.02 7.70 -1.26
C VAL A 37 9.19 7.76 -2.24
N ALA A 38 9.37 8.89 -2.94
CA ALA A 38 10.48 9.06 -3.88
C ALA A 38 11.86 8.97 -3.19
N GLU A 39 12.03 9.59 -2.02
CA GLU A 39 13.26 9.51 -1.22
C GLU A 39 13.58 8.08 -0.76
N LYS A 40 12.54 7.28 -0.50
CA LYS A 40 12.69 5.86 -0.12
C LYS A 40 12.80 4.91 -1.33
N LYS A 41 13.12 5.46 -2.51
CA LYS A 41 13.29 4.75 -3.79
C LYS A 41 12.01 4.10 -4.32
N GLY A 42 10.84 4.54 -3.84
CA GLY A 42 9.56 4.15 -4.41
C GLY A 42 9.39 4.72 -5.81
N ASN A 43 8.74 3.97 -6.69
CA ASN A 43 8.40 4.38 -8.03
C ASN A 43 6.98 4.96 -8.03
N LEU A 44 6.88 6.30 -8.02
CA LEU A 44 5.59 6.99 -8.03
C LEU A 44 4.76 6.68 -9.27
N ALA A 45 5.38 6.45 -10.44
CA ALA A 45 4.67 6.06 -11.66
C ALA A 45 3.94 4.72 -11.50
N LYS A 46 4.50 3.79 -10.71
CA LYS A 46 3.88 2.49 -10.38
C LYS A 46 3.05 2.50 -9.11
N THR A 47 3.12 3.57 -8.31
CA THR A 47 2.39 3.65 -7.04
C THR A 47 0.89 3.77 -7.29
N ILE A 48 0.09 2.85 -6.77
CA ILE A 48 -1.38 2.83 -6.92
C ILE A 48 -2.09 3.25 -5.64
N GLY A 49 -1.39 3.17 -4.50
CA GLY A 49 -1.94 3.44 -3.18
C GLY A 49 -0.93 4.03 -2.21
N ILE A 50 -1.38 4.95 -1.35
CA ILE A 50 -0.57 5.54 -0.27
C ILE A 50 -1.37 5.48 1.03
N ALA A 51 -0.68 5.08 2.09
CA ALA A 51 -1.18 5.02 3.44
C ALA A 51 -0.17 5.67 4.38
N LYS A 52 -0.66 6.42 5.35
CA LYS A 52 0.15 7.07 6.37
C LYS A 52 -0.36 6.68 7.74
N ASP A 53 0.56 6.20 8.58
CA ASP A 53 0.34 5.96 10.00
C ASP A 53 1.36 6.81 10.79
N GLY A 54 0.87 7.89 11.42
CA GLY A 54 1.70 8.91 12.04
C GLY A 54 2.73 9.49 11.06
N ASN A 55 4.02 9.26 11.34
CA ASN A 55 5.14 9.69 10.48
C ASN A 55 5.56 8.63 9.45
N ASN A 56 4.94 7.45 9.44
CA ASN A 56 5.29 6.36 8.55
C ASN A 56 4.47 6.41 7.28
N VAL A 57 5.10 6.83 6.18
CA VAL A 57 4.53 6.71 4.84
C VAL A 57 4.81 5.32 4.30
N ARG A 58 3.73 4.63 3.90
CA ARG A 58 3.71 3.31 3.27
C ARG A 58 2.94 3.40 1.96
N TRP A 59 3.25 2.54 1.01
CA TRP A 59 2.62 2.59 -0.30
C TRP A 59 2.47 1.21 -0.93
N LEU A 60 1.61 1.13 -1.93
CA LEU A 60 1.37 -0.05 -2.75
C LEU A 60 1.73 0.29 -4.19
N GLU A 61 2.58 -0.53 -4.80
CA GLU A 61 2.99 -0.40 -6.20
C GLU A 61 2.50 -1.57 -7.04
N GLU A 62 2.39 -1.32 -8.34
CA GLU A 62 2.49 -2.37 -9.36
C GLU A 62 3.90 -3.00 -9.31
N GLY A 63 4.08 -3.99 -8.45
CA GLY A 63 5.35 -4.65 -8.18
C GLY A 63 5.69 -5.76 -9.19
N THR A 64 6.55 -6.69 -8.78
CA THR A 64 6.81 -7.91 -9.57
C THR A 64 5.86 -9.04 -9.15
N SER A 65 5.90 -10.19 -9.80
CA SER A 65 5.14 -11.37 -9.35
C SER A 65 5.58 -11.91 -7.98
N SER A 66 6.68 -11.41 -7.42
CA SER A 66 7.21 -11.81 -6.12
C SER A 66 6.97 -10.81 -4.99
N TRP A 67 6.51 -9.59 -5.29
CA TRP A 67 6.07 -8.61 -4.29
C TRP A 67 5.18 -7.50 -4.89
N GLY A 68 4.37 -6.82 -4.08
CA GLY A 68 3.48 -5.73 -4.50
C GLY A 68 2.15 -6.21 -5.07
N TRP A 69 1.47 -5.34 -5.81
CA TRP A 69 0.12 -5.62 -6.31
C TRP A 69 0.04 -6.83 -7.24
N THR A 70 0.98 -6.93 -8.19
CA THR A 70 1.04 -8.07 -9.13
C THR A 70 1.21 -9.40 -8.40
N HIS A 71 2.05 -9.46 -7.36
CA HIS A 71 2.20 -10.65 -6.52
C HIS A 71 0.90 -11.01 -5.79
N ILE A 72 0.24 -10.02 -5.17
CA ILE A 72 -1.03 -10.24 -4.48
C ILE A 72 -2.08 -10.79 -5.45
N LYS A 73 -2.17 -10.22 -6.66
CA LYS A 73 -3.08 -10.70 -7.70
C LYS A 73 -2.81 -12.14 -8.13
N ASN A 74 -1.54 -12.51 -8.27
CA ASN A 74 -1.17 -13.83 -8.78
C ASN A 74 -1.26 -14.92 -7.70
N GLU A 75 -0.91 -14.60 -6.46
CA GLU A 75 -0.71 -15.60 -5.40
C GLU A 75 -1.83 -15.63 -4.35
N HIS A 76 -2.55 -14.52 -4.15
CA HIS A 76 -3.47 -14.37 -3.03
C HIS A 76 -4.87 -13.92 -3.42
N TRP A 77 -5.11 -13.58 -4.69
CA TRP A 77 -6.41 -13.09 -5.14
C TRP A 77 -7.54 -14.08 -4.88
N THR A 78 -7.34 -15.35 -5.23
CA THR A 78 -8.34 -16.41 -4.98
C THR A 78 -8.62 -16.59 -3.50
N ASP A 79 -7.58 -16.59 -2.65
CA ASP A 79 -7.75 -16.69 -1.20
C ASP A 79 -8.53 -15.49 -0.65
N LEU A 80 -8.25 -14.28 -1.12
CA LEU A 80 -8.97 -13.07 -0.75
C LEU A 80 -10.46 -13.13 -1.14
N MET A 81 -10.78 -13.61 -2.33
CA MET A 81 -12.18 -13.76 -2.77
C MET A 81 -12.90 -14.85 -1.97
N ASN A 82 -12.22 -15.94 -1.64
CA ASN A 82 -12.80 -17.04 -0.87
C ASN A 82 -13.12 -16.61 0.57
N VAL A 83 -12.30 -15.74 1.18
CA VAL A 83 -12.47 -15.32 2.58
C VAL A 83 -13.34 -14.08 2.71
N PHE A 84 -13.19 -13.09 1.85
CA PHE A 84 -13.91 -11.80 1.97
C PHE A 84 -15.08 -11.66 0.98
N GLY A 85 -15.38 -12.71 0.21
CA GLY A 85 -16.32 -12.69 -0.89
C GLY A 85 -15.82 -11.91 -2.12
N PRO A 86 -16.62 -11.84 -3.19
CA PRO A 86 -16.28 -11.10 -4.40
C PRO A 86 -15.99 -9.62 -4.10
N LYS A 87 -14.81 -9.13 -4.51
CA LYS A 87 -14.37 -7.74 -4.37
C LYS A 87 -13.73 -7.26 -5.67
N THR A 88 -13.87 -5.98 -5.98
CA THR A 88 -13.14 -5.35 -7.08
C THR A 88 -11.68 -5.12 -6.70
N GLU A 89 -10.81 -4.92 -7.70
CA GLU A 89 -9.41 -4.53 -7.47
C GLU A 89 -9.29 -3.30 -6.56
N GLN A 90 -10.12 -2.29 -6.80
CA GLN A 90 -10.13 -1.07 -6.00
C GLN A 90 -10.50 -1.35 -4.54
N GLN A 91 -11.52 -2.19 -4.29
CA GLN A 91 -11.93 -2.54 -2.93
C GLN A 91 -10.82 -3.28 -2.17
N VAL A 92 -10.12 -4.21 -2.83
CA VAL A 92 -8.98 -4.92 -2.21
C VAL A 92 -7.83 -3.96 -1.92
N GLN A 93 -7.50 -3.07 -2.85
CA GLN A 93 -6.49 -2.03 -2.62
C GLN A 93 -6.85 -1.14 -1.43
N GLU A 94 -8.11 -0.74 -1.31
CA GLU A 94 -8.61 0.06 -0.19
C GLU A 94 -8.50 -0.70 1.14
N MET A 95 -8.86 -1.98 1.17
CA MET A 95 -8.69 -2.84 2.36
C MET A 95 -7.21 -2.94 2.79
N ILE A 96 -6.29 -3.09 1.83
CA ILE A 96 -4.85 -3.13 2.09
C ILE A 96 -4.37 -1.81 2.71
N LEU A 97 -4.71 -0.68 2.07
CA LEU A 97 -4.30 0.64 2.56
C LEU A 97 -4.91 0.97 3.92
N GLU A 98 -6.16 0.57 4.15
CA GLU A 98 -6.83 0.74 5.43
C GLU A 98 -6.19 -0.11 6.53
N THR A 99 -5.77 -1.33 6.21
CA THR A 99 -5.00 -2.19 7.14
C THR A 99 -3.68 -1.53 7.54
N ILE A 100 -3.03 -0.82 6.62
CA ILE A 100 -1.80 -0.09 6.93
C ILE A 100 -2.06 1.15 7.79
N ARG A 101 -3.17 1.88 7.56
CA ARG A 101 -3.47 3.14 8.28
C ARG A 101 -3.86 2.91 9.73
N SER A 102 -4.59 1.84 10.02
CA SER A 102 -5.24 1.67 11.32
C SER A 102 -5.23 0.22 11.83
N GLY A 103 -4.56 -0.70 11.13
CA GLY A 103 -4.38 -2.06 11.60
C GLY A 103 -3.31 -2.19 12.68
N GLU A 104 -3.37 -3.28 13.43
CA GLU A 104 -2.39 -3.61 14.46
C GLU A 104 -1.11 -4.18 13.84
N ILE A 105 0.05 -3.77 14.36
CA ILE A 105 1.33 -4.39 14.01
C ILE A 105 1.50 -5.68 14.81
N THR A 106 1.33 -6.82 14.15
CA THR A 106 1.46 -8.15 14.77
C THR A 106 2.85 -8.76 14.61
N LYS A 107 3.69 -8.19 13.74
CA LYS A 107 5.11 -8.56 13.61
C LYS A 107 5.93 -7.35 13.21
N ALA A 108 7.04 -7.12 13.91
CA ALA A 108 8.03 -6.11 13.58
C ALA A 108 9.42 -6.76 13.55
N ILE A 109 10.05 -6.76 12.37
CA ILE A 109 11.45 -7.11 12.20
C ILE A 109 12.15 -5.87 11.63
N PRO A 110 12.74 -5.02 12.49
CA PRO A 110 13.40 -3.79 12.04
C PRO A 110 14.46 -4.06 10.97
N GLY A 111 14.46 -3.27 9.91
CA GLY A 111 15.35 -3.44 8.75
C GLY A 111 14.94 -4.54 7.77
N ASP A 112 13.90 -5.31 8.08
CA ASP A 112 13.36 -6.36 7.21
C ASP A 112 11.90 -6.10 6.83
N GLN A 113 10.95 -6.22 7.75
CA GLN A 113 9.53 -6.07 7.46
C GLN A 113 8.64 -5.79 8.68
N TYR A 114 7.47 -5.22 8.42
CA TYR A 114 6.35 -5.14 9.35
C TYR A 114 5.15 -5.90 8.80
N LYS A 115 4.40 -6.57 9.68
CA LYS A 115 3.10 -7.18 9.36
C LYS A 115 2.00 -6.43 10.10
N TYR A 116 1.09 -5.81 9.34
CA TYR A 116 -0.13 -5.20 9.83
C TYR A 116 -1.28 -6.19 9.72
N THR A 117 -2.26 -6.10 10.61
CA THR A 117 -3.50 -6.86 10.52
C THR A 117 -4.71 -6.02 10.85
N LYS A 118 -5.81 -6.26 10.16
CA LYS A 118 -7.10 -5.62 10.44
C LYS A 118 -8.23 -6.58 10.09
N GLU A 119 -9.30 -6.49 10.86
CA GLU A 119 -10.53 -7.26 10.62
C GLU A 119 -11.46 -6.54 9.65
N PHE A 120 -12.06 -7.31 8.74
CA PHE A 120 -13.10 -6.89 7.81
C PHE A 120 -14.22 -7.92 7.81
N LEU A 121 -15.45 -7.48 7.55
CA LEU A 121 -16.57 -8.38 7.39
C LEU A 121 -16.45 -9.15 6.07
N ASP A 122 -16.70 -10.46 6.11
CA ASP A 122 -16.94 -11.28 4.93
C ASP A 122 -18.37 -11.10 4.40
N GLU A 123 -18.71 -11.86 3.35
CA GLU A 123 -20.05 -11.81 2.74
C GLU A 123 -21.19 -12.28 3.66
N ASN A 124 -20.86 -13.02 4.72
CA ASN A 124 -21.82 -13.52 5.71
C ASN A 124 -21.86 -12.64 6.97
N GLY A 125 -21.10 -11.53 7.00
CA GLY A 125 -21.02 -10.63 8.15
C GLY A 125 -20.15 -11.15 9.29
N VAL A 126 -19.26 -12.11 9.03
CA VAL A 126 -18.29 -12.60 10.01
C VAL A 126 -16.98 -11.82 9.87
N LEU A 127 -16.36 -11.44 10.99
CA LEU A 127 -15.07 -10.76 10.97
C LEU A 127 -13.95 -11.72 10.58
N GLN A 128 -13.22 -11.35 9.55
CA GLN A 128 -12.06 -12.07 9.02
C GLN A 128 -10.85 -11.14 9.00
N LYS A 129 -9.66 -11.70 9.25
CA LYS A 129 -8.42 -10.92 9.33
C LYS A 129 -7.72 -10.84 7.98
N LEU A 130 -7.36 -9.62 7.58
CA LEU A 130 -6.42 -9.36 6.50
C LEU A 130 -5.04 -9.11 7.11
N HIS A 131 -4.01 -9.71 6.55
CA HIS A 131 -2.62 -9.39 6.83
C HIS A 131 -2.00 -8.62 5.67
N VAL A 132 -1.22 -7.60 5.99
CA VAL A 132 -0.44 -6.83 5.00
C VAL A 132 1.01 -6.77 5.45
N VAL A 133 1.92 -7.22 4.60
CA VAL A 133 3.36 -7.18 4.86
C VAL A 133 3.97 -6.00 4.12
N VAL A 134 4.71 -5.18 4.84
CA VAL A 134 5.40 -4.00 4.32
C VAL A 134 6.89 -4.12 4.57
N SER A 135 7.68 -3.85 3.54
CA SER A 135 9.14 -3.87 3.61
C SER A 135 9.67 -2.78 4.54
N ASP A 136 10.68 -3.12 5.35
CA ASP A 136 11.51 -2.15 6.07
C ASP A 136 12.95 -2.12 5.54
N ARG A 137 13.22 -2.80 4.43
CA ARG A 137 14.56 -2.94 3.83
C ARG A 137 14.97 -1.66 3.10
N TYR A 138 16.21 -1.23 3.31
CA TYR A 138 16.81 -0.08 2.62
C TYR A 138 17.21 -0.37 1.16
N MET A 139 17.36 -1.64 0.79
CA MET A 139 17.72 -2.10 -0.55
C MET A 139 16.66 -3.06 -1.10
N GLY A 140 16.54 -3.14 -2.43
CA GLY A 140 15.54 -3.99 -3.10
C GLY A 140 14.18 -3.33 -3.18
N ILE A 141 13.19 -3.87 -2.46
CA ILE A 141 11.75 -3.55 -2.59
C ILE A 141 11.40 -2.12 -2.12
N GLY A 142 12.31 -1.46 -1.39
CA GLY A 142 12.12 -0.11 -0.86
C GLY A 142 11.46 -0.11 0.52
N ARG A 143 11.88 0.82 1.39
CA ARG A 143 11.42 0.88 2.78
C ARG A 143 10.02 1.51 2.84
N GLY A 144 9.00 0.71 3.13
CA GLY A 144 7.60 1.15 3.20
C GLY A 144 6.72 0.66 2.07
N ASN A 145 7.29 -0.02 1.07
CA ASN A 145 6.51 -0.64 0.00
C ASN A 145 5.81 -1.91 0.49
N THR A 146 4.58 -2.10 0.05
CA THR A 146 3.78 -3.29 0.34
C THR A 146 4.35 -4.48 -0.42
N VAL A 147 4.71 -5.53 0.30
CA VAL A 147 5.31 -6.75 -0.25
C VAL A 147 4.22 -7.75 -0.61
N THR A 148 3.27 -7.97 0.29
CA THR A 148 2.16 -8.89 0.05
C THR A 148 0.98 -8.59 0.97
N ALA A 149 -0.18 -9.16 0.66
CA ALA A 149 -1.38 -9.12 1.47
C ALA A 149 -2.18 -10.41 1.25
N TYR A 150 -2.70 -10.98 2.34
CA TYR A 150 -3.39 -12.26 2.32
C TYR A 150 -4.34 -12.39 3.53
N PRO A 151 -5.46 -13.11 3.40
CA PRO A 151 -6.34 -13.38 4.54
C PRO A 151 -5.66 -14.31 5.54
N GLU A 152 -6.04 -14.23 6.81
CA GLU A 152 -5.74 -15.29 7.77
C GLU A 152 -6.45 -16.57 7.31
N LYS A 153 -5.69 -17.65 7.06
CA LYS A 153 -6.28 -18.93 6.69
C LYS A 153 -6.97 -19.51 7.92
N ILE A 154 -8.27 -19.72 7.82
CA ILE A 154 -9.00 -20.54 8.78
C ILE A 154 -8.55 -21.99 8.51
N LEU A 155 -7.80 -22.56 9.46
CA LEU A 155 -7.39 -23.97 9.46
C LEU A 155 -8.56 -24.88 9.82
#